data_AF-A0A2N1TGG7-F1
#
_entry.id   AF-A0A2N1TGG7-F1
#
_cell.length_a   1.000
_cell.length_b   1.000
_cell.length_c   1.000
_cell.angle_alpha   90.00
_cell.angle_beta   90.00
_cell.angle_gamma   90.00
#
_symmetry.space_group_name_H-M   'P 1'
#
loop_
_entity.id
_entity.type
_entity.pdbx_description
1 polymer ?
#
loop_
_entity_poly.entity_id
_entity_poly.type
_entity_poly.pdbx_seq_one_letter_code
_entity_poly.pdbx_strand_id
1 'polypeptide(L)' 'MRWIEYYLLPRGRRIRRISAALPGVNCGSCGFASCRDYAVDMVMTGNPPDLCPVCDRFMYDMLLEMMGI' A
#
# COMPACT_ATOMS: atom_id res chain seq x y z
N MET A 1 -1.78 -7.50 13.01
CA MET A 1 -2.20 -8.52 12.02
C MET A 1 -1.43 -9.80 12.26
N ARG A 2 -2.09 -10.96 12.30
CA ARG A 2 -1.42 -12.26 12.49
C ARG A 2 -0.84 -12.77 11.16
N TRP A 3 0.22 -13.58 11.21
CA TRP A 3 0.84 -14.17 10.01
C TRP A 3 -0.17 -14.93 9.15
N ILE A 4 -1.03 -15.73 9.77
CA ILE A 4 -2.11 -16.47 9.10
C ILE A 4 -2.99 -15.52 8.26
N GLU A 5 -3.40 -14.39 8.84
CA GLU A 5 -4.28 -13.42 8.15
C GLU A 5 -3.56 -12.78 6.96
N TYR A 6 -2.29 -12.42 7.12
CA TYR A 6 -1.51 -11.76 6.09
C TYR A 6 -1.26 -12.66 4.87
N TYR A 7 -1.07 -13.97 5.07
CA TYR A 7 -0.75 -14.89 3.98
C TYR A 7 -1.99 -15.57 3.37
N LEU A 8 -2.99 -15.91 4.18
CA LEU A 8 -4.11 -16.75 3.72
C LEU A 8 -5.35 -15.96 3.31
N LEU A 9 -5.60 -14.81 3.93
CA LEU A 9 -6.84 -14.06 3.68
C LEU A 9 -6.71 -13.16 2.43
N PRO A 10 -7.83 -12.91 1.70
CA PRO A 10 -7.84 -12.05 0.53
C PRO A 10 -7.28 -10.63 0.78
N ARG A 11 -7.58 -10.04 1.95
CA ARG A 11 -7.06 -8.71 2.31
C ARG A 11 -5.53 -8.73 2.45
N GLY A 12 -4.97 -9.77 3.06
CA GLY A 12 -3.53 -9.97 3.14
C GLY A 12 -2.86 -10.04 1.76
N ARG A 13 -3.51 -10.73 0.80
CA ARG A 13 -3.06 -10.73 -0.61
C ARG A 13 -3.10 -9.34 -1.25
N ARG A 14 -4.14 -8.53 -1.02
CA ARG A 14 -4.21 -7.14 -1.51
C ARG A 14 -3.07 -6.29 -0.92
N ILE A 15 -2.85 -6.37 0.38
CA ILE A 15 -1.77 -5.61 1.06
C ILE A 15 -0.41 -5.98 0.48
N ARG A 16 -0.14 -7.28 0.28
CA ARG A 16 1.13 -7.73 -0.31
C ARG A 16 1.34 -7.20 -1.73
N ARG A 17 0.29 -7.19 -2.56
CA ARG A 17 0.35 -6.66 -3.92
C ARG A 17 0.62 -5.16 -3.92
N ILE A 18 -0.15 -4.39 -3.15
CA ILE A 18 0.02 -2.93 -3.04
C ILE A 18 1.39 -2.59 -2.45
N SER A 19 1.81 -3.29 -1.39
CA SER A 19 3.13 -3.08 -0.78
C SER A 19 4.28 -3.36 -1.74
N ALA A 20 4.13 -4.29 -2.68
CA ALA A 20 5.13 -4.57 -3.71
C ALA A 20 5.12 -3.55 -4.86
N ALA A 21 4.00 -2.85 -5.05
CA ALA A 21 3.85 -1.77 -6.01
C ALA A 21 4.29 -0.40 -5.46
N LEU A 22 4.48 -0.27 -4.15
CA LEU A 22 5.02 0.94 -3.51
C LEU A 22 6.55 1.01 -3.64
N PRO A 23 7.17 2.20 -3.45
CA PRO A 23 8.60 2.39 -3.69
C PRO A 23 9.53 1.56 -2.79
N GLY A 24 9.03 1.04 -1.67
CA GLY A 24 9.79 0.21 -0.73
C GLY A 24 10.86 0.97 0.09
N VAL A 25 10.99 2.29 -0.10
CA VAL A 25 12.03 3.12 0.55
C VAL A 25 11.84 3.29 2.06
N ASN A 26 10.62 3.10 2.57
CA ASN A 26 10.28 3.23 4.00
C ASN A 26 10.75 4.56 4.63
N CYS A 27 10.61 5.68 3.91
CA CYS A 27 11.10 6.99 4.34
C CYS A 27 10.25 7.69 5.41
N GLY A 28 9.00 7.26 5.62
CA GLY A 28 8.11 7.84 6.62
C GLY A 28 7.48 9.19 6.27
N SER A 29 7.83 9.80 5.14
CA SER A 29 7.35 11.15 4.78
C SER A 29 5.84 11.27 4.55
N CYS A 30 5.14 10.14 4.34
CA CYS A 30 3.69 10.08 4.24
C CYS A 30 2.97 9.89 5.57
N GLY A 31 3.69 9.85 6.70
CA GLY A 31 3.12 9.67 8.05
C GLY A 31 2.97 8.21 8.49
N PHE A 32 3.33 7.23 7.64
CA PHE A 32 3.33 5.80 7.97
C PHE A 32 4.75 5.30 8.25
N ALA A 33 4.91 4.38 9.21
CA ALA A 33 6.23 3.87 9.61
C ALA A 33 6.96 3.10 8.49
N SER A 34 6.23 2.52 7.53
CA SER A 34 6.80 1.84 6.37
C SER A 34 5.85 1.87 5.17
N CYS A 35 6.36 1.57 3.97
CA CYS A 35 5.52 1.38 2.78
C CYS A 35 4.51 0.25 2.99
N ARG A 36 4.85 -0.79 3.77
CA ARG A 36 3.92 -1.86 4.11
C ARG A 36 2.80 -1.36 5.01
N ASP A 37 3.09 -0.54 6.01
CA ASP A 37 2.07 0.03 6.91
C ASP A 37 1.12 0.95 6.13
N TYR A 38 1.66 1.71 5.18
CA TYR A 38 0.83 2.48 4.27
C TYR A 38 -0.06 1.59 3.38
N ALA A 39 0.47 0.49 2.82
CA ALA A 39 -0.33 -0.47 2.07
C ALA A 39 -1.42 -1.16 2.93
N VAL A 40 -1.17 -1.38 4.22
CA VAL A 40 -2.19 -1.86 5.16
C VAL A 40 -3.30 -0.83 5.25
N ASP A 41 -2.95 0.44 5.45
CA ASP A 41 -3.92 1.52 5.55
C ASP A 41 -4.74 1.68 4.26
N MET A 42 -4.11 1.77 3.08
CA MET A 42 -4.79 1.80 1.79
C MET A 42 -5.87 0.71 1.64
N VAL A 43 -5.59 -0.52 2.09
CA VAL A 43 -6.55 -1.64 2.00
C VAL A 43 -7.67 -1.56 3.03
N MET A 44 -7.40 -0.96 4.20
CA MET A 44 -8.38 -0.89 5.30
C MET A 44 -9.25 0.36 5.23
N THR A 45 -8.71 1.48 4.77
CA THR A 45 -9.36 2.80 4.77
C THR A 45 -9.70 3.29 3.37
N GLY A 46 -9.02 2.78 2.34
CA GLY A 46 -9.15 3.30 0.98
C GLY A 46 -8.33 4.56 0.72
N ASN A 47 -7.39 4.92 1.60
CA ASN A 47 -6.57 6.12 1.42
C ASN A 47 -5.84 6.11 0.05
N PRO A 48 -5.92 7.23 -0.70
CA PRO A 48 -5.37 7.31 -2.06
C PRO A 48 -3.84 7.31 -2.06
N PRO A 49 -3.16 6.95 -3.17
CA PRO A 49 -1.70 6.84 -3.23
C PRO A 49 -0.92 8.15 -3.11
N ASP A 50 -1.59 9.30 -3.27
CA ASP A 50 -1.00 10.65 -3.32
C ASP A 50 -0.36 11.12 -2.01
N LEU A 51 -0.63 10.47 -0.87
CA LEU A 51 0.07 10.78 0.38
C LEU A 51 1.55 10.42 0.32
N CYS A 52 1.98 9.55 -0.60
CA CYS A 52 3.40 9.20 -0.74
C CYS A 52 4.12 10.18 -1.68
N PRO A 53 5.04 11.02 -1.17
CA PRO A 53 5.76 11.98 -1.99
C PRO A 53 6.80 11.35 -2.93
N VAL A 54 7.07 10.04 -2.76
CA VAL A 54 8.01 9.28 -3.59
C VAL A 54 7.31 8.54 -4.72
N CYS A 55 5.99 8.34 -4.64
CA CYS A 55 5.23 7.76 -5.74
C CYS A 55 5.21 8.74 -6.92
N ASP A 56 5.74 8.33 -8.05
CA ASP A 56 5.62 9.09 -9.28
C ASP A 56 4.23 8.89 -9.92
N ARG A 57 4.00 9.56 -11.06
CA ARG A 57 2.71 9.49 -11.76
C ARG A 57 2.39 8.06 -12.22
N PHE A 58 3.39 7.32 -12.69
CA PHE A 58 3.20 5.96 -13.17
C PHE A 58 2.76 5.02 -12.03
N MET A 59 3.44 5.12 -10.88
CA MET A 59 3.09 4.36 -9.68
C MET A 59 1.71 4.74 -9.16
N TYR A 60 1.37 6.03 -9.17
CA TYR A 60 0.06 6.52 -8.76
C TYR A 60 -1.05 5.89 -9.59
N ASP A 61 -0.96 5.94 -10.92
CA ASP A 61 -1.97 5.38 -11.82
C ASP A 61 -2.10 3.86 -11.66
N MET A 62 -0.98 3.15 -11.56
CA MET A 62 -0.96 1.70 -11.29
C MET A 62 -1.65 1.36 -9.95
N LEU A 63 -1.39 2.14 -8.90
CA LEU A 63 -1.96 1.89 -7.58
C LEU A 63 -3.46 2.16 -7.54
N LEU A 64 -3.95 3.19 -8.24
CA LEU A 64 -5.39 3.44 -8.41
C LEU A 64 -6.09 2.25 -9.07
N GLU A 65 -5.54 1.74 -10.17
CA GLU A 65 -6.08 0.56 -10.88
C GLU A 65 -6.12 -0.68 -9.96
N MET A 66 -5.05 -0.91 -9.19
CA MET A 66 -5.00 -2.03 -8.23
C MET A 66 -5.99 -1.89 -7.07
N MET A 67 -6.24 -0.67 -6.63
CA MET A 67 -7.20 -0.36 -5.57
C MET A 67 -8.65 -0.42 -6.08
N GLY A 68 -8.87 -0.14 -7.36
CA GLY A 68 -10.19 -0.09 -8.00
C GLY A 68 -10.93 1.22 -7.72
N ILE A 69 -10.18 2.33 -7.63
CA ILE A 69 -10.69 3.69 -7.36
C ILE A 69 -10.24 4.66 -8.46
#